data_AF-A0A8J2UDJ9-F1
#
_entry.id   AF-A0A8J2UDJ9-F1
#
_cell.length_a   1.000
_cell.length_b   1.000
_cell.length_c   1.000
_cell.angle_alpha   90.00
_cell.angle_beta   90.00
_cell.angle_gamma   90.00
#
_symmetry.space_group_name_H-M   'P 1'
#
loop_
_entity.id
_entity.type
_entity.pdbx_description
1 polymer ?
#
loop_
_entity_poly.entity_id
_entity_poly.type
_entity_poly.pdbx_seq_one_letter_code
_entity_poly.pdbx_strand_id
1 'polypeptide(L)'
;MLQYLHPDGHTPICAGIYTKVKAIMPDLIGKIQEGWTPIPRTELSVHLGYFLGFAYLNFRKQDTCIYMNVCGFKYGRQDIALGTVASFYAHLNLGIPEFPRKRNWVHIIPMGKQSLTPQEKLLMHQITEFIYWIVYRDIKRKKRKRQNL
;
A
#
# COMPACT_ATOMS: atom_id res chain seq x y z
N MET A 1 14.76 3.26 2.99
CA MET A 1 14.38 2.95 1.60
C MET A 1 13.41 1.77 1.62
N LEU A 2 12.22 1.97 1.06
CA LEU A 2 11.18 0.95 0.92
C LEU A 2 11.52 0.04 -0.29
N GLN A 3 11.31 -1.27 -0.18
CA GLN A 3 11.35 -2.17 -1.35
C GLN A 3 9.94 -2.34 -1.89
N TYR A 4 9.74 -2.15 -3.19
CA TYR A 4 8.50 -2.50 -3.86
C TYR A 4 8.70 -3.80 -4.63
N LEU A 5 7.67 -4.64 -4.60
CA LEU A 5 7.63 -5.92 -5.29
C LEU A 5 6.38 -5.91 -6.17
N HIS A 6 6.58 -6.16 -7.46
CA HIS A 6 5.52 -6.17 -8.47
C HIS A 6 5.58 -7.52 -9.19
N PRO A 7 4.44 -8.18 -9.48
CA PRO A 7 4.44 -9.45 -10.22
C PRO A 7 5.13 -9.33 -11.59
N ASP A 8 4.94 -8.20 -12.25
CA ASP A 8 5.45 -7.97 -13.62
C ASP A 8 6.87 -7.38 -13.69
N GLY A 9 7.60 -7.28 -12.56
CA GLY A 9 8.95 -6.69 -12.54
C GLY A 9 9.01 -5.18 -12.84
N HIS A 10 7.87 -4.50 -12.90
CA HIS A 10 7.82 -3.05 -13.12
C HIS A 10 8.62 -2.30 -12.05
N THR A 11 9.57 -1.48 -12.52
CA THR A 11 10.44 -0.70 -11.66
C THR A 11 9.60 0.26 -10.81
N PRO A 12 9.70 0.21 -9.47
CA PRO A 12 9.02 1.20 -8.65
C PRO A 12 9.47 2.59 -9.04
N ILE A 13 8.49 3.46 -9.33
CA ILE A 13 8.82 4.84 -9.62
C ILE A 13 9.28 5.46 -8.30
N CYS A 14 10.53 5.95 -8.28
CA CYS A 14 11.14 6.54 -7.10
C CYS A 14 10.29 7.76 -6.69
N ALA A 15 9.43 7.57 -5.69
CA ALA A 15 8.47 8.57 -5.27
C ALA A 15 9.16 9.66 -4.46
N GLY A 16 9.79 10.62 -5.15
CA GLY A 16 9.88 11.96 -4.59
C GLY A 16 8.46 12.42 -4.27
N ILE A 17 8.22 12.92 -3.05
CA ILE A 17 6.88 13.36 -2.64
C ILE A 17 6.54 14.62 -3.45
N TYR A 18 5.79 14.44 -4.54
CA TYR A 18 5.31 15.56 -5.36
C TYR A 18 4.52 16.53 -4.50
N THR A 19 4.72 17.83 -4.74
CA THR A 19 3.97 18.93 -4.07
C THR A 19 2.45 18.74 -4.13
N LYS A 20 1.93 18.17 -5.23
CA LYS A 20 0.51 17.84 -5.40
C LYS A 20 0.02 16.77 -4.41
N VAL A 21 0.82 15.75 -4.13
CA VAL A 21 0.47 14.71 -3.13
C VAL A 21 0.45 15.32 -1.74
N LYS A 22 1.48 16.12 -1.38
CA LYS A 22 1.51 16.80 -0.08
C LYS A 22 0.26 17.64 0.21
N ALA A 23 -0.31 18.28 -0.83
CA ALA A 23 -1.51 19.11 -0.69
C ALA A 23 -2.77 18.31 -0.37
N ILE A 24 -2.92 17.10 -0.94
CA ILE A 24 -4.13 16.26 -0.74
C ILE A 24 -4.01 15.33 0.47
N MET A 25 -2.79 15.02 0.93
CA MET A 25 -2.58 14.00 1.96
C MET A 25 -3.28 14.26 3.30
N PRO A 26 -3.28 15.48 3.87
CA PRO A 26 -3.91 15.71 5.18
C PRO A 26 -5.41 15.34 5.19
N ASP A 27 -6.14 15.74 4.14
CA ASP A 27 -7.55 15.40 3.98
C ASP A 27 -7.75 13.90 3.75
N LEU A 28 -6.91 13.31 2.90
CA LEU A 28 -6.98 11.89 2.56
C LEU A 28 -6.80 11.01 3.80
N ILE A 29 -5.82 11.32 4.67
CA ILE A 29 -5.53 10.52 5.87
C ILE A 29 -6.69 10.52 6.86
N GLY A 30 -7.38 11.65 7.02
CA GLY A 30 -8.52 11.74 7.94
C GLY A 30 -9.66 10.81 7.53
N LYS A 31 -9.89 10.68 6.22
CA LYS A 31 -11.05 9.98 5.66
C LYS A 31 -10.78 8.53 5.28
N ILE A 32 -9.53 8.17 4.98
CA ILE A 32 -9.20 6.85 4.43
C ILE A 32 -9.45 5.69 5.40
N GLN A 33 -9.54 5.98 6.70
CA GLN A 33 -9.89 4.98 7.72
C GLN A 33 -11.40 4.71 7.80
N GLU A 34 -12.23 5.59 7.22
CA GLU A 34 -13.70 5.51 7.27
C GLU A 34 -14.29 4.69 6.11
N GLY A 35 -13.50 4.41 5.07
CA GLY A 35 -13.95 3.63 3.92
C GLY A 35 -13.18 3.93 2.64
N TRP A 36 -13.87 3.87 1.50
CA TRP A 36 -13.33 4.29 0.21
C TRP A 36 -13.33 5.81 0.13
N THR A 37 -12.16 6.41 -0.03
CA THR A 37 -11.99 7.86 -0.15
C THR A 37 -11.59 8.24 -1.58
N PRO A 38 -12.37 9.10 -2.27
CA PRO A 38 -12.00 9.60 -3.59
C PRO A 38 -10.69 10.42 -3.55
N ILE A 39 -9.83 10.23 -4.56
CA ILE A 39 -8.63 11.03 -4.74
C ILE A 39 -9.00 12.25 -5.61
N PRO A 40 -8.81 13.49 -5.13
CA PRO A 40 -9.25 14.69 -5.85
C PRO A 40 -8.72 14.78 -7.27
N ARG A 41 -9.59 15.17 -8.22
CA ARG A 41 -9.28 15.36 -9.65
C ARG A 41 -8.83 14.09 -10.38
N THR A 42 -9.23 12.92 -9.88
CA THR A 42 -8.97 11.62 -10.52
C THR A 42 -10.22 10.74 -10.42
N GLU A 43 -10.25 9.66 -11.20
CA GLU A 43 -11.27 8.60 -11.08
C GLU A 43 -10.93 7.56 -9.99
N LEU A 44 -9.83 7.79 -9.27
CA LEU A 44 -9.32 6.84 -8.29
C LEU A 44 -9.96 7.09 -6.93
N SER A 45 -10.16 6.00 -6.20
CA SER A 45 -10.45 6.01 -4.76
C SER A 45 -9.47 5.10 -4.05
N VAL A 46 -9.21 5.38 -2.78
CA VAL A 46 -8.26 4.64 -1.96
C VAL A 46 -8.90 4.23 -0.65
N HIS A 47 -8.51 3.07 -0.13
CA HIS A 47 -8.97 2.56 1.16
C HIS A 47 -7.80 1.95 1.93
N LEU A 48 -7.67 2.32 3.21
CA LEU A 48 -6.67 1.79 4.13
C LEU A 48 -7.34 0.80 5.06
N GLY A 49 -6.90 -0.45 4.99
CA GLY A 49 -7.35 -1.50 5.89
C GLY A 49 -6.24 -2.03 6.77
N TYR A 50 -6.65 -2.66 7.87
CA TYR A 50 -5.78 -3.37 8.79
C TYR A 50 -6.29 -4.80 8.96
N PHE A 51 -5.40 -5.77 8.84
CA PHE A 51 -5.75 -7.17 9.05
C PHE A 51 -4.67 -7.86 9.86
N LEU A 52 -5.06 -8.48 10.97
CA LEU A 52 -4.20 -9.32 11.82
C LEU A 52 -2.77 -8.76 12.09
N GLY A 53 -2.62 -7.44 12.22
CA GLY A 53 -1.35 -6.79 12.56
C GLY A 53 -0.47 -6.37 11.38
N PHE A 54 -0.99 -6.36 10.15
CA PHE A 54 -0.43 -5.60 9.02
C PHE A 54 -1.45 -4.63 8.43
N ALA A 55 -1.02 -3.75 7.53
CA ALA A 55 -1.88 -2.81 6.83
C ALA A 55 -1.83 -3.05 5.32
N TYR A 56 -2.93 -2.79 4.65
CA TYR A 56 -3.02 -2.82 3.20
C TYR A 56 -3.70 -1.57 2.67
N LEU A 57 -3.35 -1.18 1.46
CA LEU A 57 -3.89 -0.02 0.79
C LEU A 57 -4.46 -0.44 -0.56
N ASN A 58 -5.79 -0.39 -0.69
CA ASN A 58 -6.47 -0.71 -1.93
C ASN A 58 -6.72 0.54 -2.74
N PHE A 59 -6.66 0.40 -4.06
CA PHE A 59 -7.05 1.41 -5.02
C PHE A 59 -8.18 0.88 -5.89
N ARG A 60 -9.16 1.74 -6.14
CA ARG A 60 -10.33 1.47 -6.94
C ARG A 60 -10.43 2.51 -8.04
N LYS A 61 -10.85 2.11 -9.23
CA LYS A 61 -11.18 3.00 -10.35
C LYS A 61 -12.53 2.58 -10.90
N GLN A 62 -13.46 3.52 -11.04
CA GLN A 62 -14.83 3.24 -11.51
C GLN A 62 -15.44 1.98 -10.83
N ASP A 63 -15.42 1.97 -9.50
CA ASP A 63 -15.91 0.88 -8.64
C ASP A 63 -15.22 -0.48 -8.71
N THR A 64 -14.20 -0.64 -9.54
CA THR A 64 -13.39 -1.87 -9.63
C THR A 64 -12.10 -1.73 -8.83
N CYS A 65 -11.83 -2.66 -7.91
CA CYS A 65 -10.54 -2.72 -7.22
C CYS A 65 -9.46 -3.09 -8.24
N ILE A 66 -8.50 -2.20 -8.44
CA ILE A 66 -7.45 -2.34 -9.46
C ILE A 66 -6.15 -2.84 -8.85
N TYR A 67 -5.83 -2.42 -7.62
CA TYR A 67 -4.59 -2.77 -6.94
C TYR A 67 -4.81 -2.88 -5.44
N MET A 68 -4.11 -3.83 -4.84
CA MET A 68 -3.93 -3.95 -3.41
C MET A 68 -2.44 -3.84 -3.09
N ASN A 69 -2.07 -2.93 -2.21
CA ASN A 69 -0.71 -2.79 -1.71
C ASN A 69 -0.64 -3.39 -0.30
N VAL A 70 0.02 -4.54 -0.16
CA VAL A 70 0.27 -5.15 1.15
C VAL A 70 1.56 -4.58 1.72
N CYS A 71 1.48 -3.96 2.90
CA CYS A 71 2.61 -3.27 3.52
C CYS A 71 3.27 -4.13 4.60
N GLY A 72 4.52 -4.52 4.38
CA GLY A 72 5.36 -5.21 5.36
C GLY A 72 6.21 -4.25 6.18
N PHE A 73 5.86 -4.08 7.46
CA PHE A 73 6.57 -3.19 8.38
C PHE A 73 7.58 -3.94 9.25
N LYS A 74 8.79 -3.41 9.46
CA LYS A 74 9.80 -4.00 10.39
C LYS A 74 9.25 -4.36 11.77
N TYR A 75 8.28 -3.59 12.26
CA TYR A 75 7.71 -3.76 13.60
C TYR A 75 6.34 -4.45 13.61
N GLY A 76 5.80 -4.82 12.44
CA GLY A 76 4.51 -5.49 12.29
C GLY A 76 4.62 -7.00 12.11
N ARG A 77 3.48 -7.66 11.81
CA ARG A 77 3.37 -9.10 11.53
C ARG A 77 3.68 -9.41 10.06
N GLN A 78 4.97 -9.45 9.70
CA GLN A 78 5.40 -9.69 8.32
C GLN A 78 5.07 -11.11 7.83
N ASP A 79 5.05 -12.07 8.75
CA ASP A 79 4.63 -13.45 8.51
C ASP A 79 3.19 -13.50 7.95
N ILE A 80 2.27 -12.78 8.59
CA ILE A 80 0.87 -12.73 8.17
C ILE A 80 0.72 -11.94 6.86
N ALA A 81 1.46 -10.84 6.72
CA ALA A 81 1.47 -10.06 5.48
C ALA A 81 1.94 -10.92 4.29
N LEU A 82 3.00 -11.71 4.44
CA LEU A 82 3.49 -12.62 3.40
C LEU A 82 2.50 -13.75 3.10
N GLY A 83 1.89 -14.36 4.13
CA GLY A 83 0.84 -15.36 3.93
C GLY A 83 -0.35 -14.80 3.15
N THR A 84 -0.72 -13.54 3.41
CA THR A 84 -1.77 -12.83 2.67
C THR A 84 -1.37 -12.64 1.20
N VAL A 85 -0.16 -12.16 0.93
CA VAL A 85 0.35 -12.01 -0.44
C VAL A 85 0.31 -13.34 -1.19
N ALA A 86 0.85 -14.41 -0.59
CA ALA A 86 0.86 -15.74 -1.20
C ALA A 86 -0.56 -16.24 -1.50
N SER A 87 -1.51 -16.02 -0.59
CA SER A 87 -2.91 -16.40 -0.79
C SER A 87 -3.54 -15.67 -1.97
N PHE A 88 -3.31 -14.36 -2.14
CA PHE A 88 -3.83 -13.62 -3.28
C PHE A 88 -3.18 -14.03 -4.59
N TYR A 89 -1.86 -14.26 -4.60
CA TYR A 89 -1.15 -14.74 -5.79
C TYR A 89 -1.70 -16.09 -6.27
N ALA A 90 -1.95 -17.02 -5.35
CA ALA A 90 -2.56 -18.31 -5.66
C ALA A 90 -4.00 -18.14 -6.17
N HIS A 91 -4.82 -17.32 -5.51
CA HIS A 91 -6.22 -17.11 -5.88
C HIS A 91 -6.38 -16.45 -7.25
N LEU A 92 -5.49 -15.50 -7.59
CA LEU A 92 -5.53 -14.74 -8.84
C LEU A 92 -4.66 -15.36 -9.94
N ASN A 93 -4.04 -16.52 -9.69
CA ASN A 93 -3.11 -17.20 -10.60
C ASN A 93 -1.98 -16.29 -11.12
N LEU A 94 -1.35 -15.53 -10.20
CA LEU A 94 -0.25 -14.59 -10.51
C LEU A 94 1.14 -15.24 -10.41
N GLY A 95 1.21 -16.56 -10.21
CA GLY A 95 2.46 -17.29 -9.99
C GLY A 95 2.95 -17.22 -8.54
N ILE A 96 4.27 -17.23 -8.36
CA ILE A 96 4.90 -17.24 -7.03
C ILE A 96 5.36 -15.81 -6.70
N PRO A 97 4.94 -15.23 -5.56
CA PRO A 97 5.39 -13.89 -5.18
C PRO A 97 6.89 -13.87 -4.86
N GLU A 98 7.55 -12.79 -5.25
CA GLU A 98 8.93 -12.55 -4.83
C GLU A 98 8.99 -12.33 -3.31
N PHE A 99 10.00 -12.90 -2.66
CA PHE A 99 10.24 -12.68 -1.24
C PHE A 99 11.01 -11.38 -0.98
N PRO A 100 10.53 -10.51 -0.08
CA PRO A 100 11.21 -9.28 0.27
C PRO A 100 12.56 -9.54 0.92
N ARG A 101 13.57 -8.79 0.49
CA ARG A 101 14.93 -8.83 1.07
C ARG A 101 15.11 -7.75 2.14
N LYS A 102 14.36 -6.66 2.06
CA LYS A 102 14.39 -5.57 3.04
C LYS A 102 13.32 -5.78 4.11
N ARG A 103 13.57 -5.27 5.32
CA ARG A 103 12.61 -5.31 6.45
C ARG A 103 11.39 -4.42 6.27
N ASN A 104 11.40 -3.51 5.32
CA ASN A 104 10.30 -2.59 5.04
C ASN A 104 10.01 -2.73 3.54
N TRP A 105 8.81 -3.18 3.20
CA TRP A 105 8.45 -3.51 1.83
C TRP A 105 6.96 -3.28 1.55
N VAL A 106 6.63 -3.15 0.27
CA VAL A 106 5.26 -3.13 -0.25
C VAL A 106 5.18 -4.15 -1.37
N HIS A 107 4.20 -5.05 -1.28
CA HIS A 107 3.81 -5.95 -2.37
C HIS A 107 2.61 -5.36 -3.10
N ILE A 108 2.73 -5.21 -4.41
CA ILE A 108 1.68 -4.67 -5.27
C ILE A 108 0.98 -5.85 -5.93
N ILE A 109 -0.29 -6.02 -5.64
CA ILE A 109 -1.12 -7.11 -6.17
C ILE A 109 -2.12 -6.51 -7.15
N PRO A 110 -2.03 -6.82 -8.46
CA PRO A 110 -3.04 -6.41 -9.43
C PRO A 110 -4.32 -7.20 -9.17
N MET A 111 -5.42 -6.47 -8.97
CA MET A 111 -6.74 -7.06 -8.63
C MET A 111 -7.71 -6.99 -9.81
N GLY A 112 -7.55 -6.01 -10.69
CA GLY A 112 -8.48 -5.74 -11.79
C GLY A 112 -7.77 -5.47 -13.12
N LYS A 113 -8.51 -5.61 -14.23
CA LYS A 113 -7.99 -5.44 -15.59
C LYS A 113 -8.01 -4.00 -16.11
N GLN A 114 -8.48 -3.04 -15.32
CA GLN A 114 -8.56 -1.65 -15.79
C GLN A 114 -7.16 -1.06 -16.01
N SER A 115 -7.01 -0.32 -17.10
CA SER A 115 -5.75 0.34 -17.43
C SER A 115 -5.51 1.56 -16.54
N LEU A 116 -4.26 1.71 -16.12
CA LEU A 116 -3.78 2.93 -15.48
C LEU A 116 -2.82 3.67 -16.40
N THR A 117 -3.04 4.98 -16.48
CA THR A 117 -2.07 5.91 -17.04
C THR A 117 -0.80 5.93 -16.20
N PRO A 118 0.37 6.28 -16.77
CA PRO A 118 1.61 6.43 -16.01
C PRO A 118 1.49 7.40 -14.83
N GLN A 119 0.69 8.47 -14.98
CA GLN A 119 0.45 9.46 -13.95
C GLN A 119 -0.36 8.89 -12.78
N GLU A 120 -1.39 8.09 -13.05
CA GLU A 120 -2.15 7.38 -12.02
C GLU A 120 -1.27 6.39 -11.26
N LYS A 121 -0.46 5.60 -11.97
CA LYS A 121 0.50 4.69 -11.33
C LYS A 121 1.42 5.45 -10.38
N LEU A 122 2.06 6.52 -10.87
CA LEU A 122 2.94 7.37 -10.05
C LEU A 122 2.23 7.92 -8.82
N LEU A 123 1.02 8.46 -8.99
CA LEU A 123 0.21 8.99 -7.90
C LEU A 123 -0.08 7.92 -6.84
N MET A 124 -0.46 6.72 -7.26
CA MET A 124 -0.72 5.59 -6.37
C MET A 124 0.53 5.18 -5.59
N HIS A 125 1.70 5.10 -6.23
CA HIS A 125 2.96 4.82 -5.54
C HIS A 125 3.30 5.90 -4.52
N GLN A 126 3.14 7.18 -4.86
CA GLN A 126 3.42 8.29 -3.94
C GLN A 126 2.49 8.31 -2.72
N ILE A 127 1.19 8.07 -2.92
CA ILE A 127 0.21 7.95 -1.84
C ILE A 127 0.57 6.75 -0.96
N THR A 128 0.89 5.61 -1.56
CA THR A 128 1.28 4.38 -0.85
C THR A 128 2.50 4.62 0.02
N GLU A 129 3.54 5.26 -0.50
CA GLU A 129 4.74 5.57 0.28
C GLU A 129 4.45 6.48 1.47
N PHE A 130 3.65 7.52 1.24
CA PHE A 130 3.32 8.47 2.30
C PHE A 130 2.54 7.80 3.43
N ILE A 131 1.49 7.04 3.08
CA ILE A 131 0.66 6.31 4.04
C ILE A 131 1.50 5.24 4.76
N TYR A 132 2.34 4.50 4.03
CA TYR A 132 3.24 3.50 4.62
C TYR A 132 4.04 4.11 5.77
N TRP A 133 4.68 5.26 5.56
CA TRP A 133 5.54 5.85 6.60
C TRP A 133 4.76 6.39 7.79
N ILE A 134 3.52 6.85 7.59
CA ILE A 134 2.62 7.23 8.68
C ILE A 134 2.27 6.01 9.53
N VAL A 135 1.78 4.95 8.89
CA VAL A 135 1.40 3.71 9.57
C VAL A 135 2.60 3.09 10.28
N TYR A 136 3.76 3.05 9.64
CA TYR A 136 5.01 2.59 10.24
C TYR A 136 5.37 3.36 11.51
N ARG A 137 5.25 4.70 11.49
CA ARG A 137 5.54 5.54 12.68
C ARG A 137 4.56 5.24 13.81
N ASP A 138 3.28 5.05 13.51
CA ASP A 138 2.27 4.70 14.50
C ASP A 138 2.54 3.32 15.14
N ILE A 139 2.78 2.29 14.31
CA ILE A 139 3.13 0.94 14.79
C ILE A 139 4.41 0.97 15.65
N LYS A 140 5.45 1.69 15.21
CA LYS A 140 6.71 1.84 15.97
C LYS A 140 6.46 2.49 17.34
N ARG A 141 5.63 3.53 17.41
CA ARG A 141 5.28 4.21 18.67
C ARG A 141 4.54 3.27 19.62
N LYS A 142 3.53 2.54 19.11
CA LYS A 142 2.76 1.56 19.90
C LYS A 142 3.64 0.44 20.45
N LYS A 143 4.59 -0.07 19.65
CA LYS A 143 5.52 -1.12 20.10
C LYS A 143 6.46 -0.64 21.22
N ARG A 144 6.99 0.58 21.12
CA ARG A 144 7.83 1.17 22.17
C ARG A 144 7.08 1.33 23.49
N LYS A 145 5.82 1.79 23.45
CA LYS A 145 4.99 1.91 24.66
C LYS A 145 4.81 0.57 25.37
N ARG A 146 4.61 -0.53 24.62
CA ARG A 146 4.46 -1.89 25.17
C ARG A 146 5.75 -2.48 25.76
N GLN A 147 6.92 -1.95 25.43
CA GLN A 147 8.21 -2.44 25.96
C GLN A 147 8.63 -1.72 27.24
N ASN A 148 7.96 -0.62 27.57
CA ASN A 148 8.22 0.18 28.78
C ASN A 148 7.15 -0.06 29.86
N LEU A 149 6.27 -1.04 29.64
CA LEU A 149 5.30 -1.60 30.59
C LEU A 149 5.77 -3.00 30.94
#